data_AF-A0A8B6EP36-F1
#
_entry.id   AF-A0A8B6EP36-F1
#
_cell.length_a   1.000
_cell.length_b   1.000
_cell.length_c   1.000
_cell.angle_alpha   90.00
_cell.angle_beta   90.00
_cell.angle_gamma   90.00
#
_symmetry.space_group_name_H-M   'P 1'
#
loop_
_entity.id
_entity.type
_entity.pdbx_description
1 polymer ?
#
loop_
_entity_poly.entity_id
_entity_poly.type
_entity_poly.pdbx_seq_one_letter_code
_entity_poly.pdbx_strand_id
1 'polypeptide(L)' 'MGFTDWSPNQPDNYMSHQDCAMFFLSDNYHWNDHYCDVKAGYICEREIEEGSSVIG' A
#
# COMPACT_ATOMS: atom_id res chain seq x y z
N MET A 1 12.37 -8.60 -11.58
CA MET A 1 11.94 -7.28 -11.06
C MET A 1 10.44 -7.19 -11.29
N GLY A 2 9.68 -7.01 -10.22
CA GLY A 2 8.21 -6.94 -10.28
C GLY A 2 7.70 -5.55 -10.64
N PHE A 3 6.38 -5.40 -10.70
CA PHE A 3 5.71 -4.11 -10.86
C PHE A 3 5.87 -3.25 -9.60
N THR A 4 6.03 -1.95 -9.78
CA THR A 4 6.02 -0.94 -8.70
C THR A 4 5.26 0.29 -9.12
N ASP A 5 4.54 0.93 -8.20
CA ASP A 5 3.74 2.14 -8.45
C ASP A 5 3.98 3.23 -7.38
N TRP A 6 5.26 3.49 -7.08
CA TRP A 6 5.67 4.49 -6.10
C TRP A 6 5.31 5.92 -6.56
N SER A 7 4.88 6.73 -5.60
CA SER A 7 4.77 8.18 -5.77
C SER A 7 6.14 8.76 -6.15
N PRO A 8 6.18 9.91 -6.88
CA PRO A 8 7.44 10.57 -7.17
C PRO A 8 8.28 10.80 -5.90
N ASN A 9 9.55 10.39 -5.97
CA ASN A 9 10.54 10.45 -4.89
C ASN A 9 10.40 9.41 -3.77
N GLN A 10 9.50 8.44 -3.88
CA GLN A 10 9.35 7.35 -2.92
C GLN A 10 9.96 6.04 -3.45
N PRO A 11 10.42 5.11 -2.58
CA PRO A 11 10.49 5.27 -1.14
C PRO A 11 11.63 6.18 -0.69
N ASP A 12 11.43 7.05 0.30
CA ASP A 12 12.44 8.00 0.79
C ASP A 12 12.98 7.73 2.19
N ASN A 13 12.34 6.82 2.94
CA ASN A 13 12.63 6.45 4.30
C ASN A 13 12.88 7.66 5.21
N TYR A 14 11.96 8.62 5.21
CA TYR A 14 12.01 9.83 6.02
C TYR A 14 12.25 9.52 7.50
N MET A 15 13.26 10.18 8.08
CA MET A 15 13.78 9.93 9.44
C MET A 15 14.20 8.48 9.72
N SER A 16 14.44 7.67 8.69
CA SER A 16 14.89 6.28 8.79
C SER A 16 13.92 5.37 9.57
N HIS A 17 12.61 5.59 9.43
CA HIS A 17 11.61 4.82 10.17
C HIS A 17 10.29 4.58 9.40
N GLN A 18 10.32 4.68 8.07
CA GLN A 18 9.14 4.46 7.22
C GLN A 18 9.18 3.07 6.58
N ASP A 19 8.86 2.05 7.37
CA ASP A 19 9.01 0.65 6.97
C ASP A 19 7.71 -0.01 6.41
N CYS A 20 6.63 0.76 6.24
CA CYS A 20 5.33 0.26 5.75
C CYS A 20 4.87 1.02 4.50
N ALA A 21 4.19 0.38 3.55
CA ALA A 21 3.65 1.07 2.36
C ALA A 21 2.21 1.56 2.59
N MET A 22 1.89 2.78 2.16
CA MET A 22 0.55 3.36 2.24
C MET A 22 0.18 4.07 0.93
N PHE A 23 -1.12 4.09 0.63
CA PHE A 23 -1.70 4.83 -0.50
C PHE A 23 -2.17 6.21 -0.05
N PHE A 24 -1.83 7.26 -0.81
CA PHE A 24 -2.31 8.61 -0.54
C PHE A 24 -3.21 9.13 -1.66
N LEU A 25 -4.37 9.67 -1.28
CA LEU A 25 -5.27 10.34 -2.23
C LEU A 25 -4.58 11.52 -2.94
N SER A 26 -3.75 12.28 -2.22
CA SER A 26 -2.98 13.40 -2.78
C SER A 26 -2.00 12.97 -3.87
N ASP A 27 -1.54 11.72 -3.80
CA ASP A 27 -0.58 11.15 -4.73
C ASP A 27 -1.27 10.28 -5.78
N ASN A 28 -2.57 10.49 -6.00
CA ASN A 28 -3.37 9.73 -6.96
C ASN A 28 -3.36 8.21 -6.68
N TYR A 29 -3.25 7.83 -5.40
CA TYR A 29 -3.11 6.46 -4.92
C TYR A 29 -1.83 5.74 -5.36
N HIS A 30 -0.76 6.46 -5.67
CA HIS A 30 0.56 5.88 -5.74
C HIS A 30 1.10 5.55 -4.33
N TRP A 31 2.11 4.68 -4.27
CA TRP A 31 2.64 4.15 -3.02
C TRP A 31 3.63 5.12 -2.38
N ASN A 32 3.58 5.22 -1.05
CA ASN A 32 4.53 5.98 -0.23
C ASN A 32 4.98 5.08 0.92
N ASP A 33 6.27 5.09 1.27
CA ASP A 33 6.73 4.44 2.48
C ASP A 33 6.45 5.34 3.68
N HIS A 34 5.87 4.78 4.73
CA HIS A 34 5.34 5.51 5.86
C HIS A 34 5.60 4.77 7.18
N TYR A 35 5.52 5.52 8.29
CA TYR A 35 5.60 4.95 9.63
C TYR A 35 4.49 3.92 9.85
N CYS A 36 4.87 2.74 10.32
CA CYS A 36 3.95 1.60 10.51
C CYS A 36 2.93 1.78 11.64
N ASP A 37 3.15 2.72 12.56
CA ASP A 37 2.30 2.97 13.72
C ASP A 37 1.14 3.93 13.44
N VAL A 38 1.07 4.48 12.22
CA VAL A 38 -0.04 5.31 11.77
C VAL A 38 -1.30 4.48 11.59
N LYS A 39 -2.38 4.88 12.27
CA LYS A 39 -3.70 4.27 12.12
C LYS A 39 -4.39 4.82 10.88
N ALA A 40 -4.60 3.97 9.88
CA ALA A 40 -5.29 4.29 8.63
C ALA A 40 -6.25 3.15 8.22
N GLY A 41 -7.06 3.40 7.19
CA GLY A 41 -7.79 2.33 6.51
C GLY A 41 -6.81 1.40 5.78
N TYR A 42 -7.21 0.14 5.60
CA TYR A 42 -6.40 -0.87 4.92
C TYR A 42 -7.23 -1.64 3.89
N ILE A 43 -6.54 -2.21 2.91
CA ILE A 43 -7.12 -3.08 1.88
C ILE A 43 -6.64 -4.50 2.17
N CYS A 44 -7.56 -5.45 2.20
CA CYS A 44 -7.25 -6.87 2.22
C CYS A 44 -7.40 -7.45 0.82
N GLU A 45 -6.47 -8.31 0.44
CA GLU A 45 -6.56 -9.13 -0.77
C GLU A 45 -6.63 -10.60 -0.37
N ARG A 46 -7.45 -11.37 -1.08
CA ARG A 46 -7.47 -12.83 -1.01
C ARG A 46 -7.63 -13.41 -2.40
N GLU A 47 -7.04 -14.56 -2.64
CA GLU A 47 -7.32 -15.31 -3.86
C GLU A 47 -8.79 -15.77 -3.86
N ILE A 48 -9.40 -15.75 -5.04
CA ILE A 48 -10.70 -16.39 -5.24
C ILE A 48 -10.40 -17.86 -5.53
N GLU A 49 -10.71 -18.73 -4.58
CA GLU A 49 -10.67 -20.17 -4.84
C GLU A 49 -11.70 -20.52 -5.92
N GLU A 50 -11.35 -21.42 -6.85
CA GLU A 50 -12.27 -21.88 -7.89
C GLU A 50 -13.58 -22.41 -7.25
N GLY A 51 -14.71 -21.79 -7.60
CA GLY A 51 -16.02 -22.13 -7.05
C GLY A 51 -16.44 -21.32 -5.81
N SER A 52 -15.59 -20.43 -5.29
CA SER A 52 -15.96 -19.50 -4.23
C SER A 52 -16.82 -18.37 -4.81
N SER A 53 -18.10 -18.31 -4.43
CA SER A 53 -18.94 -17.14 -4.71
C SER A 53 -18.48 -15.99 -3.81
N VAL A 54 -17.97 -14.91 -4.41
CA VAL A 54 -17.68 -13.67 -3.68
C VAL A 54 -19.02 -13.02 -3.30
N ILE A 55 -19.50 -13.32 -2.10
CA ILE A 55 -20.58 -12.55 -1.47
C ILE A 55 -19.88 -11.42 -0.72
N GLY A 56 -20.08 -10.19 -1.20
CA GLY A 56 -19.52 -8.98 -0.60
C GLY A 56 -19.99 -8.75 0.82
#